data_AF-A0A973G9K2-F1
#
_entry.id   AF-A0A973G9K2-F1
#
_cell.length_a   1.000
_cell.length_b   1.000
_cell.length_c   1.000
_cell.angle_alpha   90.00
_cell.angle_beta   90.00
_cell.angle_gamma   90.00
#
_symmetry.space_group_name_H-M   'P 1'
#
loop_
_entity.id
_entity.type
_entity.pdbx_description
1 polymer ?
#
loop_
_entity_poly.entity_id
_entity_poly.type
_entity_poly.pdbx_seq_one_letter_code
_entity_poly.pdbx_strand_id
1 'polypeptide(L)'
;YYKDLSLRMKNREIDLVIVVNMFLTGFDATTMNTLWVDKNLRAHGLIQAYSRTNRILNSVKTYGNIVSFRDLETETNDAIALFGNRDATGIVLLKPYGEYFGEYADKVTELRERFPLGVPIVGEQAQKDFIAVFGALLRLRNILLSFDDFAGNQILSGRDLQDYQSIYLDLYQSFRRVDAADRETINDDIVFEIELIKQVEINVDYILMLVEQHRAAKGDGDDREIKATIDRAIDSSPSLRNKKDLIEEFVDRLSVGQDVADEWRRYIAGKREDELERIIAEENLKPEPTRAFVEAAFRDGQVRSTGTAITTLLPPASRFAKGSTHGAKKQTVIDRLTAFFDRFFDLT
;
A
#
# COMPACT_ATOMS: atom_id res chain seq x y z
N TYR A 1 8.93 -9.49 30.91
CA TYR A 1 9.61 -8.81 29.80
C TYR A 1 9.63 -9.65 28.53
N TYR A 2 10.35 -10.77 28.43
CA TYR A 2 10.44 -11.58 27.19
C TYR A 2 9.08 -12.00 26.59
N LYS A 3 8.17 -12.52 27.44
CA LYS A 3 6.82 -12.93 27.01
C LYS A 3 5.97 -11.76 26.50
N ASP A 4 6.15 -10.58 27.11
CA ASP A 4 5.46 -9.35 26.73
C ASP A 4 5.97 -8.85 25.36
N LEU A 5 7.30 -8.73 25.21
CA LEU A 5 7.94 -8.37 23.95
C LEU A 5 7.51 -9.29 22.80
N SER A 6 7.51 -10.60 23.05
CA SER A 6 7.04 -11.60 22.07
C SER A 6 5.57 -11.40 21.66
N LEU A 7 4.70 -10.98 22.58
CA LEU A 7 3.28 -10.77 22.29
C LEU A 7 3.08 -9.49 21.47
N ARG A 8 3.75 -8.41 21.87
CA ARG A 8 3.71 -7.12 21.20
C ARG A 8 4.23 -7.19 19.75
N MET A 9 5.28 -7.98 19.51
CA MET A 9 5.76 -8.29 18.14
C MET A 9 4.71 -9.02 17.31
N LYS A 10 3.99 -9.99 17.87
CA LYS A 10 2.92 -10.72 17.16
C LYS A 10 1.71 -9.84 16.86
N ASN A 11 1.39 -8.92 17.78
CA ASN A 11 0.30 -7.96 17.64
C ASN A 11 0.64 -6.76 16.74
N ARG A 12 1.85 -6.68 16.19
CA ARG A 12 2.33 -5.54 15.38
C ARG A 12 2.33 -4.21 16.16
N GLU A 13 2.58 -4.26 17.46
CA GLU A 13 2.77 -3.07 18.29
C GLU A 13 4.23 -2.59 18.30
N ILE A 14 5.13 -3.37 17.71
CA ILE A 14 6.56 -3.11 17.61
C ILE A 14 7.00 -3.47 16.20
N ASP A 15 7.54 -2.47 15.49
CA ASP A 15 7.92 -2.61 14.08
C ASP A 15 9.35 -3.13 13.88
N LEU A 16 10.26 -2.83 14.82
CA LEU A 16 11.67 -3.25 14.76
C LEU A 16 12.17 -3.71 16.13
N VAL A 17 12.90 -4.84 16.15
CA VAL A 17 13.54 -5.36 17.35
C VAL A 17 15.00 -5.68 17.07
N ILE A 18 15.88 -5.11 17.87
CA ILE A 18 17.31 -5.38 17.82
C ILE A 18 17.60 -6.60 18.70
N VAL A 19 18.21 -7.63 18.11
CA VAL A 19 18.49 -8.90 18.79
C VAL A 19 19.94 -9.33 18.58
N VAL A 20 20.51 -10.06 19.54
CA VAL A 20 21.85 -10.67 19.39
C VAL A 20 21.73 -12.16 19.03
N ASN A 21 21.03 -12.94 19.85
CA ASN A 21 20.76 -14.36 19.66
C ASN A 21 19.31 -14.76 19.97
N MET A 22 18.59 -13.95 20.75
CA MET A 22 17.19 -14.21 21.10
C MET A 22 16.31 -14.07 19.85
N PHE A 23 15.23 -14.85 19.80
CA PHE A 23 14.27 -14.87 18.69
C PHE A 23 14.79 -15.39 17.34
N LEU A 24 16.08 -15.72 17.21
CA LEU A 24 16.64 -16.40 16.04
C LEU A 24 16.28 -17.90 16.01
N THR A 25 15.94 -18.47 17.18
CA THR A 25 15.44 -19.83 17.34
C THR A 25 14.19 -19.85 18.21
N GLY A 26 13.22 -20.71 17.89
CA GLY A 26 12.01 -20.94 18.69
C GLY A 26 10.95 -19.83 18.70
N PHE A 27 11.22 -18.65 18.14
CA PHE A 27 10.23 -17.58 17.97
C PHE A 27 9.49 -17.71 16.64
N ASP A 28 8.19 -17.47 16.66
CA ASP A 28 7.34 -17.68 15.49
C ASP A 28 6.28 -16.58 15.37
N ALA A 29 6.34 -15.84 14.27
CA ALA A 29 5.38 -14.81 13.90
C ALA A 29 5.12 -14.88 12.40
N THR A 30 3.88 -15.18 12.00
CA THR A 30 3.49 -15.29 10.58
C THR A 30 3.62 -13.95 9.85
N THR A 31 3.49 -12.84 10.59
CA THR A 31 3.55 -11.46 10.07
C THR A 31 4.95 -10.93 9.84
N MET A 32 6.00 -11.58 10.37
CA MET A 32 7.38 -11.14 10.16
C MET A 32 7.87 -11.59 8.78
N ASN A 33 8.24 -10.65 7.92
CA ASN A 33 8.75 -10.92 6.57
C ASN A 33 10.24 -10.60 6.39
N THR A 34 10.81 -9.68 7.16
CA THR A 34 12.17 -9.18 6.93
C THR A 34 13.10 -9.44 8.11
N LEU A 35 14.31 -9.91 7.82
CA LEU A 35 15.41 -10.06 8.78
C LEU A 35 16.64 -9.31 8.25
N TRP A 36 17.08 -8.33 9.03
CA TRP A 36 18.35 -7.62 8.80
C TRP A 36 19.47 -8.31 9.57
N VAL A 37 20.56 -8.63 8.88
CA VAL A 37 21.65 -9.45 9.42
C VAL A 37 22.98 -8.71 9.32
N ASP A 38 23.52 -8.31 10.48
CA ASP A 38 24.94 -7.95 10.64
C ASP A 38 25.61 -8.93 11.61
N LYS A 39 25.59 -10.21 11.24
CA LYS A 39 26.14 -11.29 12.06
C LYS A 39 26.66 -12.41 11.16
N ASN A 40 27.80 -13.00 11.53
CA ASN A 40 28.35 -14.18 10.87
C ASN A 40 27.51 -15.43 11.22
N LEU A 41 26.36 -15.60 10.56
CA LEU A 41 25.54 -16.81 10.67
C LEU A 41 26.19 -17.96 9.91
N ARG A 42 26.12 -19.18 10.44
CA ARG A 42 26.72 -20.37 9.83
C ARG A 42 25.82 -21.59 9.93
N ALA A 43 25.81 -22.41 8.89
CA ALA A 43 25.17 -23.72 8.84
C ALA A 43 23.73 -23.70 9.42
N HIS A 44 23.45 -24.55 10.41
CA HIS A 44 22.10 -24.69 10.98
C HIS A 44 21.55 -23.39 11.57
N GLY A 45 22.40 -22.53 12.14
CA GLY A 45 21.99 -21.26 12.72
C GLY A 45 21.53 -20.25 11.66
N LEU A 46 22.11 -20.32 10.46
CA LEU A 46 21.70 -19.52 9.30
C LEU A 46 20.31 -19.94 8.81
N ILE A 47 20.10 -21.24 8.55
CA ILE A 47 18.80 -21.76 8.11
C ILE A 47 17.70 -21.50 9.15
N GLN A 48 18.00 -21.69 10.43
CA GLN A 48 17.03 -21.42 11.51
C GLN A 48 16.63 -19.94 11.55
N ALA A 49 17.60 -19.02 11.45
CA ALA A 49 17.33 -17.60 11.41
C ALA A 49 16.52 -17.20 10.17
N TYR A 50 16.89 -17.68 8.98
CA TYR A 50 16.19 -17.36 7.74
C TYR A 50 14.77 -17.93 7.72
N SER A 51 14.56 -19.12 8.29
CA SER A 51 13.22 -19.71 8.42
C SER A 51 12.27 -18.92 9.33
N ARG A 52 12.71 -17.86 10.01
CA ARG A 52 11.83 -17.00 10.81
C ARG A 52 10.97 -16.11 9.92
N THR A 53 11.45 -15.76 8.72
CA THR A 53 10.77 -14.85 7.81
C THR A 53 9.86 -15.57 6.81
N ASN A 54 10.07 -16.86 6.55
CA ASN A 54 9.36 -17.61 5.51
C ASN A 54 8.03 -18.26 5.93
N ARG A 55 7.47 -17.89 7.09
CA ARG A 55 6.16 -18.41 7.54
C ARG A 55 5.04 -17.93 6.62
N ILE A 56 4.27 -18.86 6.04
CA ILE A 56 3.15 -18.54 5.17
C ILE A 56 2.09 -17.77 5.97
N LEU A 57 1.67 -16.62 5.45
CA LEU A 57 0.57 -15.83 6.01
C LEU A 57 -0.63 -15.83 5.07
N ASN A 58 -0.40 -15.44 3.82
CA ASN A 58 -1.39 -15.26 2.77
C ASN A 58 -0.68 -15.27 1.39
N SER A 59 -1.41 -15.14 0.29
CA SER A 59 -0.86 -15.18 -1.07
C SER A 59 0.09 -14.01 -1.40
N VAL A 60 0.15 -13.00 -0.53
CA VAL A 60 1.07 -11.87 -0.73
C VAL A 60 2.44 -12.13 -0.13
N LYS A 61 2.50 -12.75 1.06
CA LYS A 61 3.75 -13.14 1.68
C LYS A 61 4.24 -14.48 1.12
N THR A 62 4.79 -14.42 -0.08
CA THR A 62 5.31 -15.58 -0.81
C THR A 62 6.74 -15.95 -0.43
N TYR A 63 7.50 -15.01 0.13
CA TYR A 63 8.90 -15.19 0.54
C TYR A 63 9.23 -14.37 1.80
N GLY A 64 10.41 -14.65 2.36
CA GLY A 64 11.00 -13.87 3.44
C GLY A 64 12.21 -13.09 2.92
N ASN A 65 12.29 -11.81 3.27
CA ASN A 65 13.38 -10.92 2.91
C ASN A 65 14.53 -11.09 3.89
N ILE A 66 15.72 -11.39 3.39
CA ILE A 66 16.95 -11.40 4.17
C ILE A 66 17.85 -10.30 3.63
N VAL A 67 18.13 -9.30 4.46
CA VAL A 67 19.03 -8.19 4.12
C VAL A 67 20.32 -8.39 4.91
N SER A 68 21.37 -8.84 4.24
CA SER A 68 22.68 -9.05 4.88
C SER A 68 23.61 -7.87 4.65
N PHE A 69 24.22 -7.37 5.72
CA PHE A 69 25.27 -6.34 5.68
C PHE A 69 26.68 -6.94 5.56
N ARG A 70 26.76 -8.27 5.50
CA ARG A 70 27.99 -9.03 5.27
C ARG A 70 27.80 -9.93 4.07
N ASP A 71 28.90 -10.23 3.39
CA ASP A 71 28.89 -11.31 2.40
C ASP A 71 28.69 -12.65 3.14
N LEU A 72 27.53 -13.25 2.93
CA LEU A 72 27.12 -14.55 3.47
C LEU A 72 26.71 -15.50 2.33
N GLU A 73 27.04 -15.18 1.08
CA GLU A 73 26.60 -15.95 -0.08
C GLU A 73 27.14 -17.38 -0.03
N THR A 74 28.44 -17.52 0.24
CA THR A 74 29.11 -18.82 0.35
C THR A 74 28.51 -19.63 1.50
N GLU A 75 28.35 -19.04 2.68
CA GLU A 75 27.78 -19.69 3.85
C GLU A 75 26.31 -20.08 3.64
N THR A 76 25.56 -19.28 2.89
CA THR A 76 24.17 -19.58 2.52
C THR A 76 24.12 -20.77 1.57
N ASN A 77 24.93 -20.76 0.52
CA ASN A 77 25.03 -21.86 -0.45
C ASN A 77 25.49 -23.16 0.22
N ASP A 78 26.50 -23.10 1.09
CA ASP A 78 27.01 -24.25 1.85
C ASP A 78 25.95 -24.81 2.80
N ALA A 79 25.23 -23.93 3.50
CA ALA A 79 24.14 -24.35 4.38
C ALA A 79 23.00 -25.00 3.58
N ILE A 80 22.61 -24.42 2.44
CA ILE A 80 21.59 -25.01 1.56
C ILE A 80 22.06 -26.38 1.03
N ALA A 81 23.30 -26.51 0.60
CA ALA A 81 23.84 -27.78 0.11
C ALA A 81 23.88 -28.86 1.21
N LEU A 82 24.15 -28.46 2.45
CA LEU A 82 24.23 -29.37 3.60
C LEU A 82 22.84 -29.84 4.08
N PHE A 83 21.82 -29.00 3.96
CA PHE A 83 20.46 -29.27 4.48
C PHE A 83 19.40 -29.49 3.38
N GLY A 84 19.76 -29.28 2.13
CA GLY A 84 18.92 -29.50 0.96
C GLY A 84 18.97 -30.96 0.54
N ASN A 85 17.87 -31.68 0.74
CA ASN A 85 17.65 -32.94 0.04
C ASN A 85 17.54 -32.62 -1.47
N ARG A 86 18.10 -33.46 -2.35
CA ARG A 86 18.01 -33.25 -3.82
C ARG A 86 16.57 -33.17 -4.34
N ASP A 87 15.60 -33.68 -3.58
CA ASP A 87 14.16 -33.62 -3.84
C ASP A 87 13.37 -32.78 -2.80
N ALA A 88 14.03 -32.10 -1.86
CA ALA A 88 13.34 -31.29 -0.84
C ALA A 88 13.05 -29.88 -1.37
N THR A 89 11.80 -29.69 -1.78
CA THR A 89 11.08 -28.42 -1.68
C THR A 89 11.36 -27.76 -0.33
N GLY A 90 12.12 -26.66 -0.28
CA GLY A 90 12.33 -25.99 1.00
C GLY A 90 13.16 -24.71 1.01
N ILE A 91 14.08 -24.54 0.06
CA ILE A 91 14.82 -23.28 -0.07
C ILE A 91 14.87 -22.91 -1.55
N VAL A 92 13.77 -22.32 -2.03
CA VAL A 92 13.78 -21.63 -3.32
C VAL A 92 14.39 -20.26 -3.07
N LEU A 93 15.67 -20.10 -3.40
CA LEU A 93 16.23 -18.77 -3.58
C LEU A 93 15.46 -18.12 -4.74
N LEU A 94 15.04 -16.87 -4.54
CA LEU A 94 14.45 -16.10 -5.63
C LEU A 94 15.44 -16.05 -6.80
N LYS A 95 14.92 -16.16 -8.02
CA LYS A 95 15.73 -15.96 -9.23
C LYS A 95 16.36 -14.55 -9.23
N PRO A 96 17.45 -14.34 -9.98
CA PRO A 96 18.00 -13.01 -10.19
C PRO A 96 16.96 -12.03 -10.73
N TYR A 97 17.09 -10.75 -10.36
CA TYR A 97 16.19 -9.67 -10.80
C TYR A 97 15.94 -9.69 -12.31
N GLY A 98 16.99 -9.84 -13.13
CA GLY A 98 16.88 -9.82 -14.59
C GLY A 98 15.96 -10.90 -15.16
N GLU A 99 15.87 -12.07 -14.52
CA GLU A 99 14.97 -13.15 -14.96
C GLU A 99 13.52 -12.79 -14.67
N TYR A 100 13.20 -12.35 -13.44
CA TYR A 100 11.84 -11.91 -13.09
C TYR A 100 11.41 -10.68 -13.89
N PHE A 101 12.33 -9.75 -14.14
CA PHE A 101 12.05 -8.55 -14.93
C PHE A 101 11.78 -8.89 -16.40
N GLY A 102 12.52 -9.84 -16.98
CA GLY A 102 12.25 -10.37 -18.31
C GLY A 102 10.86 -11.00 -18.41
N GLU A 103 10.51 -11.90 -17.48
CA GLU A 103 9.17 -12.50 -17.41
C GLU A 103 8.06 -11.44 -17.26
N TYR A 104 8.31 -10.40 -16.45
CA TYR A 104 7.40 -9.27 -16.29
C TYR A 104 7.25 -8.47 -17.59
N ALA A 105 8.34 -8.16 -18.29
CA ALA A 105 8.31 -7.43 -19.54
C ALA A 105 7.54 -8.18 -20.63
N ASP A 106 7.74 -9.49 -20.73
CA ASP A 106 7.01 -10.35 -21.67
C ASP A 106 5.51 -10.35 -21.34
N LYS A 107 5.14 -10.45 -20.06
CA LYS A 107 3.74 -10.40 -19.63
C LYS A 107 3.09 -9.04 -19.83
N VAL A 108 3.81 -7.94 -19.64
CA VAL A 108 3.29 -6.59 -19.97
C VAL A 108 3.05 -6.46 -21.47
N THR A 109 3.95 -7.00 -22.30
CA THR A 109 3.80 -6.98 -23.76
C THR A 109 2.57 -7.79 -24.17
N GLU A 110 2.44 -9.03 -23.68
CA GLU A 110 1.28 -9.87 -23.91
C GLU A 110 -0.03 -9.19 -23.49
N LEU A 111 -0.05 -8.55 -22.32
CA LEU A 111 -1.22 -7.82 -21.81
C LEU A 111 -1.64 -6.69 -22.76
N ARG A 112 -0.68 -5.87 -23.21
CA ARG A 112 -0.97 -4.72 -24.09
C ARG A 112 -1.42 -5.13 -25.48
N GLU A 113 -0.86 -6.20 -26.03
CA GLU A 113 -1.21 -6.69 -27.37
C GLU A 113 -2.57 -7.37 -27.39
N ARG A 114 -2.85 -8.23 -26.40
CA ARG A 114 -4.09 -9.03 -26.35
C ARG A 114 -5.26 -8.27 -25.75
N PHE A 115 -4.99 -7.36 -24.82
CA PHE A 115 -6.00 -6.65 -24.04
C PHE A 115 -5.68 -5.14 -24.01
N PRO A 116 -5.72 -4.45 -25.16
CA PRO A 116 -5.47 -3.01 -25.19
C PRO A 116 -6.54 -2.24 -24.40
N LEU A 117 -6.09 -1.24 -23.63
CA LEU A 117 -7.00 -0.38 -22.85
C LEU A 117 -7.98 0.36 -23.76
N GLY A 118 -9.22 0.51 -23.30
CA GLY A 118 -10.32 1.14 -24.05
C GLY A 118 -11.06 0.21 -25.01
N VAL A 119 -10.61 -1.04 -25.18
CA VAL A 119 -11.32 -2.07 -25.95
C VAL A 119 -12.00 -3.05 -24.98
N PRO A 120 -13.31 -3.30 -25.10
CA PRO A 120 -14.00 -4.23 -24.21
C PRO A 120 -13.53 -5.68 -24.46
N ILE A 121 -13.30 -6.42 -23.38
CA ILE A 121 -12.96 -7.85 -23.42
C ILE A 121 -14.26 -8.65 -23.56
N VAL A 122 -14.52 -9.16 -24.76
CA VAL A 122 -15.76 -9.87 -25.09
C VAL A 122 -15.50 -11.37 -25.17
N GLY A 123 -16.37 -12.14 -24.51
CA GLY A 123 -16.34 -13.61 -24.49
C GLY A 123 -15.68 -14.17 -23.25
N GLU A 124 -16.29 -15.22 -22.68
CA GLU A 124 -15.85 -15.81 -21.41
C GLU A 124 -14.38 -16.26 -21.45
N GLN A 125 -13.96 -16.95 -22.52
CA GLN A 125 -12.57 -17.41 -22.65
C GLN A 125 -11.57 -16.24 -22.66
N ALA A 126 -11.88 -15.14 -23.35
CA ALA A 126 -11.02 -13.97 -23.38
C ALA A 126 -10.91 -13.31 -21.99
N GLN A 127 -12.00 -13.32 -21.21
CA GLN A 127 -11.99 -12.86 -19.82
C GLN A 127 -11.14 -13.78 -18.93
N LYS A 128 -11.25 -15.11 -19.05
CA LYS A 128 -10.40 -16.06 -18.31
C LYS A 128 -8.92 -15.87 -18.64
N ASP A 129 -8.61 -15.70 -19.92
CA ASP A 129 -7.24 -15.45 -20.38
C ASP A 129 -6.67 -14.14 -19.80
N PHE A 130 -7.47 -13.07 -19.80
CA PHE A 130 -7.08 -11.81 -19.17
C PHE A 130 -6.80 -11.99 -17.68
N ILE A 131 -7.68 -12.69 -16.96
CA ILE A 131 -7.53 -12.96 -15.53
C ILE A 131 -6.22 -13.72 -15.26
N ALA A 132 -5.90 -14.72 -16.08
CA ALA A 132 -4.67 -15.50 -15.96
C ALA A 132 -3.41 -14.65 -16.20
N VAL A 133 -3.40 -13.84 -17.28
CA VAL A 133 -2.27 -12.96 -17.63
C VAL A 133 -2.07 -11.89 -16.56
N PHE A 134 -3.13 -11.19 -16.17
CA PHE A 134 -3.03 -10.12 -15.19
C PHE A 134 -2.71 -10.64 -13.79
N GLY A 135 -3.28 -11.78 -13.38
CA GLY A 135 -2.92 -12.44 -12.13
C GLY A 135 -1.44 -12.83 -12.08
N ALA A 136 -0.88 -13.35 -13.17
CA ALA A 136 0.55 -13.61 -13.27
C ALA A 136 1.39 -12.33 -13.16
N LEU A 137 0.94 -11.24 -13.78
CA LEU A 137 1.59 -9.94 -13.67
C LEU A 137 1.61 -9.41 -12.24
N LEU A 138 0.50 -9.54 -11.50
CA LEU A 138 0.42 -9.14 -10.09
C LEU A 138 1.41 -9.93 -9.23
N ARG A 139 1.51 -11.25 -9.43
CA ARG A 139 2.49 -12.10 -8.72
C ARG A 139 3.93 -11.68 -9.02
N LEU A 140 4.27 -11.50 -10.30
CA LEU A 140 5.60 -11.05 -10.73
C LEU A 140 5.93 -9.68 -10.16
N ARG A 141 4.98 -8.74 -10.19
CA ARG A 141 5.17 -7.40 -9.64
C ARG A 141 5.36 -7.44 -8.12
N ASN A 142 4.59 -8.27 -7.41
CA ASN A 142 4.77 -8.44 -5.97
C ASN A 142 6.18 -8.92 -5.63
N ILE A 143 6.73 -9.85 -6.41
CA ILE A 143 8.13 -10.30 -6.28
C ILE A 143 9.11 -9.16 -6.61
N LEU A 144 8.89 -8.45 -7.72
CA LEU A 144 9.78 -7.39 -8.18
C LEU A 144 9.84 -6.20 -7.21
N LEU A 145 8.76 -5.91 -6.48
CA LEU A 145 8.72 -4.85 -5.48
C LEU A 145 9.70 -5.05 -4.31
N SER A 146 10.21 -6.26 -4.08
CA SER A 146 11.28 -6.47 -3.09
C SER A 146 12.69 -6.21 -3.62
N PHE A 147 12.87 -5.93 -4.92
CA PHE A 147 14.16 -5.60 -5.51
C PHE A 147 14.29 -4.09 -5.63
N ASP A 148 15.38 -3.54 -5.08
CA ASP A 148 15.67 -2.10 -5.15
C ASP A 148 15.73 -1.60 -6.62
N ASP A 149 16.27 -2.43 -7.52
CA ASP A 149 16.39 -2.14 -8.96
C ASP A 149 15.04 -2.00 -9.69
N PHE A 150 13.93 -2.46 -9.11
CA PHE A 150 12.63 -2.34 -9.78
C PHE A 150 12.07 -0.92 -9.73
N ALA A 151 12.44 -0.14 -8.71
CA ALA A 151 11.96 1.22 -8.54
C ALA A 151 12.47 2.12 -9.70
N GLY A 152 11.54 2.70 -10.47
CA GLY A 152 11.86 3.53 -11.63
C GLY A 152 12.00 2.76 -12.95
N ASN A 153 12.01 1.42 -12.91
CA ASN A 153 12.08 0.55 -14.09
C ASN A 153 10.73 -0.08 -14.45
N GLN A 154 9.62 0.38 -13.87
CA GLN A 154 8.29 -0.17 -14.17
C GLN A 154 7.89 0.14 -15.62
N ILE A 155 7.50 -0.89 -16.37
CA ILE A 155 7.10 -0.77 -17.79
C ILE A 155 5.63 -0.32 -17.91
N LEU A 156 4.78 -0.79 -16.99
CA LEU A 156 3.39 -0.39 -16.90
C LEU A 156 3.30 0.93 -16.11
N SER A 157 2.62 1.93 -16.67
CA SER A 157 2.40 3.20 -15.95
C SER A 157 1.46 2.97 -14.77
N GLY A 158 1.51 3.83 -13.74
CA GLY A 158 0.59 3.75 -12.61
C GLY A 158 -0.88 3.85 -13.04
N ARG A 159 -1.17 4.67 -14.06
CA ARG A 159 -2.51 4.81 -14.65
C ARG A 159 -2.95 3.55 -15.41
N ASP A 160 -2.11 3.04 -16.31
CA ASP A 160 -2.42 1.82 -17.07
C ASP A 160 -2.70 0.65 -16.11
N LEU A 161 -1.89 0.54 -15.05
CA LEU A 161 -2.08 -0.43 -14.00
C LEU A 161 -3.47 -0.29 -13.36
N GLN A 162 -3.83 0.91 -12.91
CA GLN A 162 -5.13 1.17 -12.29
C GLN A 162 -6.27 0.79 -13.24
N ASP A 163 -6.19 1.17 -14.51
CA ASP A 163 -7.21 0.84 -15.52
C ASP A 163 -7.36 -0.69 -15.66
N TYR A 164 -6.26 -1.44 -15.71
CA TYR A 164 -6.30 -2.90 -15.74
C TYR A 164 -6.79 -3.53 -14.43
N GLN A 165 -6.46 -2.95 -13.27
CA GLN A 165 -6.95 -3.40 -11.97
C GLN A 165 -8.47 -3.26 -11.88
N SER A 166 -9.03 -2.16 -12.38
CA SER A 166 -10.48 -1.94 -12.45
C SER A 166 -11.16 -3.04 -13.28
N ILE A 167 -10.65 -3.32 -14.49
CA ILE A 167 -11.17 -4.40 -15.35
C ILE A 167 -11.11 -5.76 -14.62
N TYR A 168 -10.01 -6.05 -13.93
CA TYR A 168 -9.83 -7.29 -13.20
C TYR A 168 -10.82 -7.46 -12.04
N LEU A 169 -11.08 -6.36 -11.31
CA LEU A 169 -12.04 -6.32 -10.20
C LEU A 169 -13.48 -6.45 -10.70
N ASP A 170 -13.82 -5.81 -11.82
CA ASP A 170 -15.15 -5.94 -12.43
C ASP A 170 -15.42 -7.38 -12.88
N LEU A 171 -14.44 -8.05 -13.50
CA LEU A 171 -14.54 -9.46 -13.87
C LEU A 171 -14.67 -10.37 -12.63
N TYR A 172 -13.92 -10.10 -11.56
CA TYR A 172 -14.07 -10.84 -10.30
C TYR A 172 -15.51 -10.77 -9.78
N GLN A 173 -16.15 -9.60 -9.88
CA GLN A 173 -17.54 -9.44 -9.46
C GLN A 173 -18.53 -10.14 -10.39
N SER A 174 -18.33 -10.05 -11.70
CA SER A 174 -19.24 -10.70 -12.66
C SER A 174 -19.23 -12.22 -12.46
N PHE A 175 -18.04 -12.83 -12.36
CA PHE A 175 -17.93 -14.27 -12.16
C PHE A 175 -18.51 -14.73 -10.80
N ARG A 176 -18.28 -13.96 -9.73
CA ARG A 176 -18.85 -14.29 -8.41
C ARG A 176 -20.38 -14.19 -8.36
N ARG A 177 -21.00 -13.30 -9.14
CA ARG A 177 -22.47 -13.19 -9.24
C ARG A 177 -23.08 -14.38 -9.98
N VAL A 178 -22.39 -14.90 -11.00
CA VAL A 178 -22.80 -16.09 -11.76
C VAL A 178 -22.77 -17.33 -10.86
N ASP A 179 -21.70 -17.54 -10.07
CA ASP A 179 -21.58 -18.66 -9.14
C ASP A 179 -22.69 -18.70 -8.07
N ALA A 180 -23.26 -17.54 -7.72
CA ALA A 180 -24.36 -17.44 -6.76
C ALA A 180 -25.74 -17.74 -7.40
N ALA A 181 -25.89 -17.54 -8.70
CA ALA A 181 -27.14 -17.71 -9.44
C ALA A 181 -27.28 -19.12 -10.05
N ASP A 182 -26.17 -19.70 -10.54
CA ASP A 182 -26.13 -21.03 -11.16
C ASP A 182 -25.22 -21.97 -10.35
N ARG A 183 -25.81 -22.71 -9.39
CA ARG A 183 -25.10 -23.68 -8.52
C ARG A 183 -24.48 -24.88 -9.27
N GLU A 184 -24.58 -24.95 -10.60
CA GLU A 184 -24.07 -26.05 -11.43
C GLU A 184 -22.93 -25.64 -12.36
N THR A 185 -22.54 -24.37 -12.44
CA THR A 185 -21.43 -23.95 -13.32
C THR A 185 -20.10 -24.03 -12.58
N ILE A 186 -19.35 -25.10 -12.86
CA ILE A 186 -17.99 -25.33 -12.39
C ILE A 186 -17.10 -24.21 -12.94
N ASN A 187 -16.81 -23.22 -12.10
CA ASN A 187 -15.81 -22.18 -12.38
C ASN A 187 -14.55 -22.38 -11.51
N ASP A 188 -14.31 -23.62 -11.09
CA ASP A 188 -13.23 -24.05 -10.18
C ASP A 188 -11.81 -23.80 -10.74
N ASP A 189 -11.67 -23.48 -12.03
CA ASP A 189 -10.36 -23.34 -12.69
C ASP A 189 -9.79 -21.91 -12.67
N ILE A 190 -10.55 -20.92 -12.17
CA ILE A 190 -10.10 -19.52 -12.14
C ILE A 190 -9.76 -19.09 -10.72
N VAL A 191 -8.48 -18.83 -10.46
CA VAL A 191 -8.01 -18.27 -9.20
C VAL A 191 -7.71 -16.78 -9.36
N PHE A 192 -8.44 -15.94 -8.63
CA PHE A 192 -8.20 -14.51 -8.60
C PHE A 192 -7.20 -14.12 -7.50
N GLU A 193 -6.24 -13.25 -7.83
CA GLU A 193 -5.21 -12.75 -6.93
C GLU A 193 -5.68 -11.52 -6.12
N ILE A 194 -6.87 -11.63 -5.51
CA ILE A 194 -7.53 -10.49 -4.84
C ILE A 194 -6.72 -9.95 -3.67
N GLU A 195 -5.96 -10.79 -2.97
CA GLU A 195 -5.13 -10.31 -1.86
C GLU A 195 -3.94 -9.46 -2.36
N LEU A 196 -3.39 -9.75 -3.54
CA LEU A 196 -2.34 -8.92 -4.15
C LEU A 196 -2.90 -7.55 -4.54
N ILE A 197 -4.12 -7.50 -5.10
CA ILE A 197 -4.80 -6.23 -5.39
C ILE A 197 -5.02 -5.42 -4.10
N LYS A 198 -5.50 -6.06 -3.03
CA LYS A 198 -5.71 -5.41 -1.73
C LYS A 198 -4.43 -4.87 -1.10
N GLN A 199 -3.26 -5.40 -1.44
CA GLN A 199 -1.98 -4.88 -0.92
C GLN A 199 -1.32 -3.85 -1.83
N VAL A 200 -1.56 -3.89 -3.14
CA VAL A 200 -0.92 -2.98 -4.10
C VAL A 200 -1.36 -1.54 -3.90
N GLU A 201 -2.55 -1.28 -3.37
CA GLU A 201 -2.95 0.00 -2.80
C GLU A 201 -4.42 -0.13 -2.38
N ILE A 202 -4.70 -0.23 -1.07
CA ILE A 202 -5.96 0.38 -0.62
C ILE A 202 -5.64 1.87 -0.61
N ASN A 203 -5.72 2.47 -1.79
CA ASN A 203 -5.76 3.90 -2.00
C ASN A 203 -7.24 4.31 -1.98
N VAL A 204 -7.47 5.61 -2.10
CA VAL A 204 -8.84 6.12 -2.13
C VAL A 204 -9.59 5.65 -3.38
N ASP A 205 -8.93 5.49 -4.52
CA ASP A 205 -9.55 5.04 -5.76
C ASP A 205 -10.20 3.65 -5.62
N TYR A 206 -9.54 2.72 -4.93
CA TYR A 206 -10.13 1.41 -4.63
C TYR A 206 -11.35 1.51 -3.74
N ILE A 207 -11.35 2.43 -2.75
CA ILE A 207 -12.53 2.67 -1.93
C ILE A 207 -13.68 3.25 -2.76
N LEU A 208 -13.40 4.22 -3.64
CA LEU A 208 -14.41 4.82 -4.53
C LEU A 208 -15.00 3.78 -5.50
N MET A 209 -14.17 2.89 -6.04
CA MET A 209 -14.63 1.77 -6.85
C MET A 209 -15.55 0.83 -6.07
N LEU A 210 -15.19 0.48 -4.82
CA LEU A 210 -16.08 -0.32 -3.96
C LEU A 210 -17.42 0.38 -3.73
N VAL A 211 -17.40 1.71 -3.51
CA VAL A 211 -18.60 2.53 -3.41
C VAL A 211 -19.46 2.39 -4.66
N GLU A 212 -18.91 2.68 -5.84
CA GLU A 212 -19.63 2.59 -7.12
C GLU A 212 -20.23 1.20 -7.38
N GLN A 213 -19.46 0.14 -7.12
CA GLN A 213 -19.91 -1.24 -7.34
C GLN A 213 -21.08 -1.62 -6.43
N HIS A 214 -21.09 -1.15 -5.18
CA HIS A 214 -22.21 -1.33 -4.27
C HIS A 214 -23.44 -0.53 -4.71
N ARG A 215 -23.27 0.72 -5.18
CA ARG A 215 -24.38 1.53 -5.75
C ARG A 215 -25.05 0.81 -6.91
N ALA A 216 -24.24 0.28 -7.83
CA ALA A 216 -24.74 -0.46 -8.99
C ALA A 216 -25.51 -1.75 -8.62
N ALA A 217 -25.16 -2.38 -7.50
CA ALA A 217 -25.75 -3.65 -7.07
C ALA A 217 -27.03 -3.48 -6.24
N LYS A 218 -27.09 -2.46 -5.38
CA LYS A 218 -28.11 -2.35 -4.32
C LYS A 218 -28.80 -0.99 -4.24
N GLY A 219 -28.41 -0.02 -5.08
CA GLY A 219 -28.86 1.36 -4.99
C GLY A 219 -28.24 2.13 -3.82
N ASP A 220 -28.59 3.40 -3.69
CA ASP A 220 -28.04 4.30 -2.68
C ASP A 220 -28.88 4.23 -1.39
N GLY A 221 -28.60 3.22 -0.56
CA GLY A 221 -29.22 3.05 0.75
C GLY A 221 -28.21 3.12 1.89
N ASP A 222 -28.69 3.21 3.13
CA ASP A 222 -27.87 3.09 4.35
C ASP A 222 -27.44 1.62 4.56
N ASP A 223 -26.67 1.11 3.59
CA ASP A 223 -26.21 -0.27 3.56
C ASP A 223 -25.07 -0.45 4.57
N ARG A 224 -25.39 -1.07 5.70
CA ARG A 224 -24.39 -1.35 6.74
C ARG A 224 -23.28 -2.30 6.25
N GLU A 225 -23.53 -3.06 5.18
CA GLU A 225 -22.54 -3.98 4.62
C GLU A 225 -21.43 -3.26 3.84
N ILE A 226 -21.73 -2.16 3.15
CA ILE A 226 -20.70 -1.39 2.46
C ILE A 226 -19.80 -0.68 3.48
N LYS A 227 -20.40 -0.05 4.49
CA LYS A 227 -19.67 0.65 5.57
C LYS A 227 -18.69 -0.30 6.27
N ALA A 228 -19.16 -1.49 6.68
CA ALA A 228 -18.30 -2.50 7.29
C ALA A 228 -17.19 -3.02 6.36
N THR A 229 -17.35 -2.94 5.04
CA THR A 229 -16.35 -3.36 4.06
C THR A 229 -15.31 -2.27 3.81
N ILE A 230 -15.75 -1.02 3.71
CA ILE A 230 -14.90 0.16 3.65
C ILE A 230 -14.08 0.31 4.93
N ASP A 231 -14.69 0.16 6.11
CA ASP A 231 -14.00 0.22 7.41
C ASP A 231 -12.86 -0.79 7.49
N ARG A 232 -13.12 -2.05 7.09
CA ARG A 232 -12.08 -3.10 7.06
C ARG A 232 -10.98 -2.78 6.07
N ALA A 233 -11.31 -2.18 4.92
CA ALA A 233 -10.32 -1.76 3.93
C ALA A 233 -9.45 -0.60 4.46
N ILE A 234 -10.05 0.40 5.11
CA ILE A 234 -9.31 1.52 5.71
C ILE A 234 -8.42 1.04 6.87
N ASP A 235 -8.94 0.22 7.78
CA ASP A 235 -8.19 -0.23 8.97
C ASP A 235 -6.97 -1.09 8.62
N SER A 236 -7.06 -1.81 7.49
CA SER A 236 -5.97 -2.63 6.95
C SER A 236 -4.91 -1.83 6.17
N SER A 237 -5.16 -0.55 5.88
CA SER A 237 -4.24 0.34 5.15
C SER A 237 -3.76 1.51 6.02
N PRO A 238 -2.50 1.50 6.49
CA PRO A 238 -1.95 2.58 7.30
C PRO A 238 -2.04 3.96 6.62
N SER A 239 -1.90 4.03 5.30
CA SER A 239 -1.96 5.27 4.52
C SER A 239 -3.36 5.88 4.42
N LEU A 240 -4.42 5.10 4.70
CA LEU A 240 -5.81 5.58 4.71
C LEU A 240 -6.30 5.97 6.11
N ARG A 241 -5.59 5.59 7.17
CA ARG A 241 -6.02 5.88 8.55
C ARG A 241 -6.16 7.37 8.81
N ASN A 242 -5.24 8.19 8.28
CA ASN A 242 -5.30 9.65 8.40
C ASN A 242 -6.33 10.30 7.45
N LYS A 243 -7.06 9.51 6.65
CA LYS A 243 -8.10 9.91 5.71
C LYS A 243 -9.46 9.30 6.03
N LYS A 244 -9.53 8.44 7.06
CA LYS A 244 -10.70 7.61 7.41
C LYS A 244 -11.97 8.44 7.54
N ASP A 245 -11.90 9.52 8.28
CA ASP A 245 -13.03 10.41 8.52
C ASP A 245 -13.51 11.12 7.24
N LEU A 246 -12.60 11.49 6.32
CA LEU A 246 -12.98 12.05 5.02
C LEU A 246 -13.74 11.02 4.17
N ILE A 247 -13.26 9.78 4.19
CA ILE A 247 -13.86 8.68 3.43
C ILE A 247 -15.23 8.32 4.01
N GLU A 248 -15.34 8.14 5.32
CA GLU A 248 -16.60 7.83 6.02
C GLU A 248 -17.63 8.94 5.78
N GLU A 249 -17.24 10.20 5.97
CA GLU A 249 -18.15 11.34 5.78
C GLU A 249 -18.57 11.49 4.32
N PHE A 250 -17.70 11.20 3.36
CA PHE A 250 -18.07 11.17 1.95
C PHE A 250 -19.09 10.07 1.65
N VAL A 251 -18.83 8.85 2.13
CA VAL A 251 -19.74 7.69 2.00
C VAL A 251 -21.12 8.00 2.59
N ASP A 252 -21.18 8.73 3.72
CA ASP A 252 -22.43 9.15 4.34
C ASP A 252 -23.18 10.25 3.58
N ARG A 253 -22.47 11.07 2.80
CA ARG A 253 -23.02 12.24 2.06
C ARG A 253 -23.39 11.93 0.61
N LEU A 254 -22.94 10.80 0.09
CA LEU A 254 -23.12 10.40 -1.30
C LEU A 254 -24.59 10.44 -1.73
N SER A 255 -24.84 11.10 -2.87
CA SER A 255 -26.18 11.38 -3.38
C SER A 255 -26.48 10.67 -4.71
N VAL A 256 -27.76 10.49 -5.03
CA VAL A 256 -28.18 9.69 -6.19
C VAL A 256 -27.83 10.37 -7.52
N GLY A 257 -27.20 9.61 -8.42
CA GLY A 257 -27.13 9.92 -9.86
C GLY A 257 -25.96 10.77 -10.34
N GLN A 258 -25.00 11.08 -9.47
CA GLN A 258 -23.75 11.75 -9.87
C GLN A 258 -22.57 10.77 -9.89
N ASP A 259 -21.59 11.09 -10.73
CA ASP A 259 -20.31 10.41 -10.83
C ASP A 259 -19.53 10.52 -9.50
N VAL A 260 -19.16 9.38 -8.92
CA VAL A 260 -18.58 9.31 -7.57
C VAL A 260 -17.19 9.94 -7.55
N ALA A 261 -16.40 9.77 -8.60
CA ALA A 261 -15.07 10.37 -8.71
C ALA A 261 -15.15 11.92 -8.77
N ASP A 262 -16.11 12.46 -9.50
CA ASP A 262 -16.40 13.88 -9.57
C ASP A 262 -16.89 14.46 -8.23
N GLU A 263 -17.83 13.79 -7.56
CA GLU A 263 -18.30 14.20 -6.23
C GLU A 263 -17.14 14.17 -5.21
N TRP A 264 -16.31 13.12 -5.25
CA TRP A 264 -15.14 12.99 -4.39
C TRP A 264 -14.17 14.16 -4.58
N ARG A 265 -13.81 14.48 -5.82
CA ARG A 265 -12.91 15.61 -6.12
C ARG A 265 -13.46 16.94 -5.59
N ARG A 266 -14.76 17.20 -5.75
CA ARG A 266 -15.40 18.41 -5.22
C ARG A 266 -15.43 18.42 -3.69
N TYR A 267 -15.77 17.30 -3.07
CA TYR A 267 -15.80 17.14 -1.62
C TYR A 267 -14.42 17.36 -1.00
N ILE A 268 -13.37 16.73 -1.55
CA ILE A 268 -11.99 16.90 -1.09
C ILE A 268 -11.50 18.33 -1.30
N ALA A 269 -11.80 18.96 -2.45
CA ALA A 269 -11.43 20.35 -2.68
C ALA A 269 -12.03 21.29 -1.61
N GLY A 270 -13.31 21.10 -1.26
CA GLY A 270 -13.97 21.85 -0.18
C GLY A 270 -13.37 21.57 1.20
N LYS A 271 -13.17 20.30 1.56
CA LYS A 271 -12.60 19.92 2.86
C LYS A 271 -11.18 20.41 3.05
N ARG A 272 -10.37 20.36 1.99
CA ARG A 272 -9.01 20.88 1.97
C ARG A 272 -9.01 22.38 2.28
N GLU A 273 -9.93 23.13 1.69
CA GLU A 273 -10.08 24.57 1.94
C GLU A 273 -10.53 24.85 3.38
N ASP A 274 -11.59 24.19 3.85
CA ASP A 274 -12.13 24.35 5.21
C ASP A 274 -11.07 24.06 6.29
N GLU A 275 -10.29 22.99 6.11
CA GLU A 275 -9.25 22.60 7.05
C GLU A 275 -8.05 23.54 7.02
N LEU A 276 -7.67 24.05 5.85
CA LEU A 276 -6.64 25.07 5.73
C LEU A 276 -7.04 26.39 6.39
N GLU A 277 -8.28 26.84 6.17
CA GLU A 277 -8.82 28.06 6.81
C GLU A 277 -8.82 27.94 8.34
N ARG A 278 -9.19 26.77 8.87
CA ARG A 278 -9.13 26.49 10.30
C ARG A 278 -7.70 26.54 10.83
N ILE A 279 -6.72 25.95 10.14
CA ILE A 279 -5.30 26.05 10.54
C ILE A 279 -4.86 27.52 10.55
N ILE A 280 -5.22 28.29 9.50
CA ILE A 280 -4.91 29.72 9.40
C ILE A 280 -5.49 30.49 10.59
N ALA A 281 -6.75 30.23 10.96
CA ALA A 281 -7.43 30.90 12.06
C ALA A 281 -6.86 30.53 13.43
N GLU A 282 -6.70 29.22 13.71
CA GLU A 282 -6.20 28.73 15.01
C GLU A 282 -4.75 29.13 15.28
N GLU A 283 -3.91 29.12 14.24
CA GLU A 283 -2.50 29.48 14.36
C GLU A 283 -2.24 30.98 14.14
N ASN A 284 -3.29 31.75 13.81
CA ASN A 284 -3.25 33.18 13.48
C ASN A 284 -2.23 33.48 12.36
N LEU A 285 -2.26 32.68 11.29
CA LEU A 285 -1.36 32.81 10.15
C LEU A 285 -1.88 33.88 9.18
N LYS A 286 -0.98 34.40 8.35
CA LYS A 286 -1.38 35.25 7.23
C LYS A 286 -2.03 34.40 6.14
N PRO A 287 -3.26 34.69 5.70
CA PRO A 287 -3.99 33.81 4.77
C PRO A 287 -3.29 33.60 3.43
N GLU A 288 -3.05 34.68 2.67
CA GLU A 288 -2.46 34.60 1.33
C GLU A 288 -1.07 33.92 1.29
N PRO A 289 -0.10 34.29 2.16
CA PRO A 289 1.18 33.59 2.19
C PRO A 289 1.05 32.10 2.54
N THR A 290 0.08 31.73 3.38
CA THR A 290 -0.12 30.34 3.81
C THR A 290 -0.70 29.50 2.68
N ARG A 291 -1.67 30.02 1.94
CA ARG A 291 -2.21 29.37 0.73
C ARG A 291 -1.11 29.15 -0.30
N ALA A 292 -0.33 30.18 -0.62
CA ALA A 292 0.77 30.07 -1.58
C ALA A 292 1.85 29.06 -1.13
N PHE A 293 2.14 28.99 0.18
CA PHE A 293 3.09 28.03 0.73
C PHE A 293 2.60 26.59 0.60
N VAL A 294 1.32 26.36 0.91
CA VAL A 294 0.69 25.04 0.77
C VAL A 294 0.63 24.63 -0.71
N GLU A 295 0.20 25.50 -1.61
CA GLU A 295 0.20 25.21 -3.05
C GLU A 295 1.59 24.84 -3.58
N ALA A 296 2.63 25.53 -3.13
CA ALA A 296 4.00 25.18 -3.47
C ALA A 296 4.40 23.79 -2.92
N ALA A 297 3.98 23.44 -1.71
CA ALA A 297 4.25 22.12 -1.12
C ALA A 297 3.58 20.99 -1.92
N PHE A 298 2.33 21.15 -2.34
CA PHE A 298 1.61 20.18 -3.19
C PHE A 298 2.27 20.04 -4.56
N ARG A 299 2.71 21.15 -5.17
CA ARG A 299 3.43 21.13 -6.46
C ARG A 299 4.79 20.44 -6.35
N ASP A 300 5.51 20.68 -5.26
CA ASP A 300 6.88 20.18 -5.05
C ASP A 300 6.90 18.77 -4.42
N GLY A 301 5.75 18.26 -3.99
CA GLY A 301 5.61 16.96 -3.33
C GLY A 301 6.18 16.90 -1.91
N GLN A 302 6.45 18.05 -1.26
CA GLN A 302 6.99 18.09 0.10
C GLN A 302 6.75 19.43 0.79
N VAL A 303 6.59 19.40 2.12
CA VAL A 303 6.55 20.61 2.95
C VAL A 303 7.97 21.08 3.26
N ARG A 304 8.31 22.30 2.80
CA ARG A 304 9.62 22.91 3.07
C ARG A 304 9.70 23.38 4.53
N SER A 305 10.28 22.55 5.39
CA SER A 305 10.48 22.84 6.82
C SER A 305 11.68 23.76 7.10
N THR A 306 12.61 23.90 6.14
CA THR A 306 13.83 24.70 6.26
C THR A 306 13.70 26.06 5.57
N GLY A 307 14.44 27.06 6.09
CA GLY A 307 14.46 28.41 5.54
C GLY A 307 13.49 29.41 6.18
N THR A 308 13.31 30.55 5.50
CA THR A 308 12.54 31.72 5.98
C THR A 308 11.09 31.72 5.51
N ALA A 309 10.67 30.81 4.62
CA ALA A 309 9.31 30.77 4.08
C ALA A 309 8.25 30.70 5.20
N ILE A 310 8.42 29.82 6.19
CA ILE A 310 7.50 29.72 7.35
C ILE A 310 7.45 31.01 8.16
N THR A 311 8.53 31.77 8.25
CA THR A 311 8.54 33.04 9.00
C THR A 311 7.66 34.11 8.35
N THR A 312 7.40 34.00 7.05
CA THR A 312 6.49 34.91 6.35
C THR A 312 5.02 34.65 6.67
N LEU A 313 4.69 33.41 7.06
CA LEU A 313 3.34 32.97 7.44
C LEU A 313 2.91 33.54 8.80
N LEU A 314 3.87 33.70 9.71
CA LEU A 314 3.62 34.14 11.07
C LEU A 314 3.33 35.65 11.13
N PRO A 315 2.46 36.09 12.08
CA PRO A 315 2.27 37.49 12.37
C PRO A 315 3.53 38.08 13.03
N PRO A 316 3.71 39.42 12.97
CA PRO A 316 4.88 40.06 13.58
C PRO A 316 4.93 39.77 15.08
N ALA A 317 6.03 39.16 15.54
CA ALA A 317 6.24 38.90 16.96
C ALA A 317 6.71 40.16 17.69
N SER A 318 6.21 40.38 18.91
CA SER A 318 6.71 41.44 19.80
C SER A 318 8.15 41.14 20.22
N ARG A 319 9.06 42.11 20.01
CA ARG A 319 10.48 42.02 20.36
C ARG A 319 10.74 41.93 21.88
N PHE A 320 9.71 42.09 22.69
CA PHE A 320 9.78 42.15 24.16
C PHE A 320 9.26 40.88 24.86
N ALA A 321 8.80 39.86 24.11
CA ALA A 321 8.42 38.59 24.70
C ALA A 321 9.68 37.79 25.12
N LYS A 322 9.83 37.52 26.43
CA LYS A 322 10.94 36.71 26.96
C LYS A 322 10.85 35.26 26.47
N GLY A 323 11.83 34.82 25.67
CA GLY A 323 12.26 33.42 25.54
C GLY A 323 11.35 32.43 24.79
N SER A 324 11.99 31.60 23.95
CA SER A 324 11.57 30.30 23.33
C SER A 324 10.23 30.15 22.58
N THR A 325 9.27 31.07 22.72
CA THR A 325 7.91 30.91 22.18
C THR A 325 7.82 30.95 20.65
N HIS A 326 8.67 31.74 19.98
CA HIS A 326 8.61 31.87 18.52
C HIS A 326 9.12 30.63 17.78
N GLY A 327 10.17 29.98 18.30
CA GLY A 327 10.69 28.73 17.74
C GLY A 327 9.71 27.56 17.93
N ALA A 328 9.09 27.47 19.11
CA ALA A 328 8.06 26.48 19.38
C ALA A 328 6.83 26.66 18.46
N LYS A 329 6.34 27.91 18.32
CA LYS A 329 5.22 28.23 17.43
C LYS A 329 5.55 27.92 15.96
N LYS A 330 6.79 28.20 15.53
CA LYS A 330 7.27 27.83 14.19
C LYS A 330 7.17 26.32 13.97
N GLN A 331 7.64 25.52 14.93
CA GLN A 331 7.59 24.07 14.81
C GLN A 331 6.15 23.55 14.79
N THR A 332 5.27 24.06 15.67
CA THR A 332 3.84 23.70 15.68
C THR A 332 3.17 23.96 14.33
N VAL A 333 3.47 25.09 13.69
CA VAL A 333 2.91 25.42 12.37
C VAL A 333 3.44 24.48 11.29
N ILE A 334 4.73 24.12 11.34
CA ILE A 334 5.31 23.12 10.42
C ILE A 334 4.60 21.79 10.60
N ASP A 335 4.48 21.30 11.83
CA ASP A 335 3.88 19.99 12.11
C ASP A 335 2.42 19.94 11.64
N ARG A 336 1.65 21.03 11.86
CA ARG A 336 0.26 21.14 11.38
C ARG A 336 0.16 21.17 9.85
N LEU A 337 1.02 21.94 9.17
CA LEU A 337 1.00 22.02 7.71
C LEU A 337 1.53 20.73 7.04
N THR A 338 2.47 20.02 7.68
CA THR A 338 2.91 18.68 7.26
C THR A 338 1.79 17.67 7.43
N ALA A 339 1.12 17.64 8.59
CA ALA A 339 -0.02 16.74 8.79
C ALA A 339 -1.15 17.01 7.79
N PHE A 340 -1.43 18.28 7.49
CA PHE A 340 -2.37 18.69 6.44
C PHE A 340 -1.93 18.20 5.06
N PHE A 341 -0.66 18.37 4.71
CA PHE A 341 -0.11 17.87 3.45
C PHE A 341 -0.24 16.36 3.34
N ASP A 342 0.24 15.59 4.32
CA ASP A 342 0.18 14.12 4.34
C ASP A 342 -1.26 13.57 4.29
N ARG A 343 -2.22 14.36 4.75
CA ARG A 343 -3.65 14.03 4.73
C ARG A 343 -4.27 14.17 3.35
N PHE A 344 -3.89 15.20 2.59
CA PHE A 344 -4.55 15.56 1.32
C PHE A 344 -3.70 15.31 0.07
N PHE A 345 -2.40 15.05 0.19
CA PHE A 345 -1.48 14.94 -0.96
C PHE A 345 -1.89 13.85 -1.95
N ASP A 346 -2.24 12.66 -1.45
CA ASP A 346 -2.65 11.52 -2.27
C ASP A 346 -4.17 11.50 -2.58
N LEU A 347 -4.89 12.60 -2.31
CA LEU A 347 -6.35 12.72 -2.49
C LEU A 347 -6.76 13.62 -3.66
N THR A 348 -5.80 14.29 -4.27
CA THR A 348 -5.98 15.26 -5.36
C THR A 348 -5.12 14.90 -6.54
#